data_AF-A0A9D8ZHE0-F1
#
_entry.id   AF-A0A9D8ZHE0-F1
#
_cell.length_a   1.000
_cell.length_b   1.000
_cell.length_c   1.000
_cell.angle_alpha   90.00
_cell.angle_beta   90.00
_cell.angle_gamma   90.00
#
_symmetry.space_group_name_H-M   'P 1'
#
loop_
_entity.id
_entity.type
_entity.pdbx_description
1 polymer ?
#
loop_
_entity_poly.entity_id
_entity_poly.type
_entity_poly.pdbx_seq_one_letter_code
_entity_poly.pdbx_strand_id
1 'polypeptide(L)' 'MITRKLDAAFASEERQGLNDAIELAALEFEKGEEIKPLLEVVFDSCQDTDEVLIEWSKILNDYAKVA' A
#
# COMPACT_ATOMS: atom_id res chain seq x y z
N MET A 1 -5.48 9.95 4.58
CA MET A 1 -6.39 9.48 3.50
C MET A 1 -6.18 7.99 3.26
N ILE A 2 -4.93 7.55 3.08
CA ILE A 2 -4.53 6.13 2.95
C ILE A 2 -4.86 5.31 4.22
N THR A 3 -4.53 5.80 5.42
CA THR A 3 -4.82 5.10 6.69
C THR A 3 -6.27 4.62 6.81
N ARG A 4 -7.24 5.51 6.52
CA ARG A 4 -8.68 5.15 6.57
C ARG A 4 -9.08 4.10 5.54
N LYS A 5 -8.38 4.04 4.40
CA LYS A 5 -8.63 3.07 3.34
C LYS A 5 -8.08 1.70 3.73
N LEU A 6 -6.91 1.68 4.37
CA LEU A 6 -6.33 0.47 4.98
C LEU A 6 -7.18 -0.03 6.15
N ASP A 7 -7.64 0.86 7.05
CA ASP A 7 -8.54 0.48 8.15
C ASP A 7 -9.82 -0.17 7.62
N ALA A 8 -10.38 0.37 6.53
CA ALA A 8 -11.54 -0.21 5.87
C ALA A 8 -11.22 -1.57 5.21
N ALA A 9 -10.01 -1.73 4.66
CA ALA A 9 -9.56 -2.99 4.08
C ALA A 9 -9.36 -4.08 5.13
N PHE A 10 -8.91 -3.75 6.34
CA PHE A 10 -8.84 -4.69 7.46
C PHE A 10 -10.22 -4.97 8.09
N ALA A 11 -11.12 -3.99 8.06
CA ALA A 11 -12.45 -4.12 8.64
C ALA A 11 -13.49 -4.80 7.71
N SER A 12 -13.22 -4.88 6.41
CA SER A 12 -14.13 -5.47 5.43
C SER A 12 -13.48 -6.63 4.69
N GLU A 13 -14.26 -7.63 4.30
CA GLU A 13 -13.81 -8.69 3.38
C GLU A 13 -13.65 -8.17 1.93
N GLU A 14 -13.91 -6.88 1.69
CA GLU A 14 -13.86 -6.25 0.38
C GLU A 14 -12.52 -5.53 0.15
N ARG A 15 -11.81 -5.91 -0.93
CA ARG A 15 -10.50 -5.33 -1.29
C ARG A 15 -10.58 -3.90 -1.86
N GLN A 16 -11.75 -3.26 -1.91
CA GLN A 16 -11.86 -1.91 -2.47
C GLN A 16 -11.05 -0.87 -1.67
N GLY A 17 -11.04 -0.97 -0.33
CA GLY A 17 -10.21 -0.11 0.52
C GLY A 17 -8.72 -0.28 0.22
N LEU A 18 -8.29 -1.52 0.00
CA LEU A 18 -6.90 -1.84 -0.35
C LEU A 18 -6.52 -1.26 -1.71
N ASN A 19 -7.34 -1.48 -2.73
CA ASN A 19 -7.07 -0.98 -4.07
C ASN A 19 -6.95 0.55 -4.09
N ASP A 20 -7.88 1.27 -3.45
CA ASP A 20 -7.82 2.73 -3.33
C ASP A 20 -6.54 3.19 -2.59
N ALA A 21 -6.12 2.48 -1.55
CA ALA A 21 -4.91 2.78 -0.80
C ALA A 21 -3.64 2.58 -1.64
N ILE A 22 -3.59 1.50 -2.41
CA ILE A 22 -2.49 1.16 -3.32
C ILE A 22 -2.38 2.20 -4.45
N GLU A 23 -3.49 2.57 -5.07
CA GLU A 23 -3.50 3.60 -6.13
C GLU A 23 -3.00 4.95 -5.59
N LEU A 24 -3.42 5.35 -4.40
CA LEU A 24 -2.95 6.58 -3.77
C LEU A 24 -1.46 6.51 -3.40
N ALA A 25 -0.97 5.37 -2.93
CA ALA A 25 0.43 5.18 -2.58
C ALA A 25 1.36 5.18 -3.81
N ALA A 26 0.89 4.64 -4.94
CA ALA A 26 1.65 4.54 -6.18
C ALA A 26 1.54 5.79 -7.08
N LEU A 27 0.66 6.74 -6.76
CA LEU A 27 0.33 7.90 -7.60
C LEU A 27 1.54 8.75 -8.01
N GLU A 28 2.53 8.88 -7.13
CA GLU A 28 3.71 9.73 -7.35
C GLU A 28 4.84 9.03 -8.14
N PHE A 29 4.67 7.76 -8.48
CA PHE A 29 5.70 6.96 -9.16
C PHE A 29 5.38 6.80 -10.65
N GLU A 30 6.31 7.18 -11.53
CA GLU A 30 6.16 7.01 -13.00
C GLU A 30 5.91 5.55 -13.40
N LYS A 31 6.44 4.62 -12.60
CA LYS A 31 6.26 3.17 -12.74
C LYS A 31 5.39 2.61 -11.62
N GLY A 32 4.28 3.29 -11.32
CA GLY A 32 3.34 2.89 -10.28
C GLY A 32 2.86 1.44 -10.42
N GLU A 33 2.63 0.97 -11.64
CA GLU A 33 2.19 -0.41 -11.94
C GLU A 33 3.14 -1.49 -11.42
N GLU A 34 4.46 -1.23 -11.38
CA GLU A 34 5.45 -2.21 -10.91
C GLU A 34 5.47 -2.36 -9.39
N ILE A 35 5.06 -1.31 -8.64
CA ILE A 35 5.07 -1.32 -7.18
C ILE A 35 3.75 -1.82 -6.57
N LYS A 36 2.61 -1.71 -7.28
CA LYS A 36 1.29 -2.14 -6.78
C LYS A 36 1.28 -3.59 -6.25
N PRO A 37 1.84 -4.59 -6.95
CA PRO A 37 1.85 -5.96 -6.45
C PRO A 37 2.67 -6.14 -5.17
N LEU A 38 3.75 -5.35 -4.99
CA LEU A 38 4.57 -5.38 -3.77
C LEU A 38 3.78 -4.85 -2.57
N LEU A 39 3.04 -3.76 -2.76
CA LEU A 39 2.18 -3.18 -1.73
C LEU A 39 1.06 -4.14 -1.33
N GLU A 40 0.47 -4.87 -2.29
CA GLU A 40 -0.54 -5.89 -2.02
C GLU A 40 0.01 -7.07 -1.21
N VAL A 41 1.19 -7.59 -1.59
CA VAL A 41 1.85 -8.68 -0.84
C VAL A 41 2.15 -8.28 0.60
N VAL A 42 2.58 -7.03 0.82
CA VAL A 42 2.84 -6.52 2.17
C VAL A 42 1.57 -6.47 2.99
N PHE A 43 0.48 -5.94 2.42
CA PHE A 43 -0.81 -5.91 3.09
C PHE A 43 -1.24 -7.30 3.56
N ASP A 44 -1.14 -8.31 2.68
CA ASP A 44 -1.49 -9.71 2.99
C ASP A 44 -0.58 -10.33 4.07
N SER A 45 0.59 -9.72 4.35
CA SER A 45 1.55 -10.19 5.37
C SER A 45 1.42 -9.48 6.73
N CYS A 46 0.73 -8.36 6.79
CA CYS A 46 0.61 -7.52 7.99
C CYS A 46 -0.68 -7.82 8.77
N GLN A 47 -0.67 -7.50 10.07
CA GLN A 47 -1.81 -7.71 10.96
C GLN A 47 -2.66 -6.45 11.17
N ASP A 48 -2.11 -5.28 10.92
CA ASP A 48 -2.79 -4.00 11.12
C ASP A 48 -2.27 -2.90 10.19
N THR A 49 -3.01 -1.78 10.18
CA THR A 49 -2.73 -0.61 9.35
C THR A 49 -1.36 0.02 9.64
N ASP A 50 -0.91 0.04 10.89
CA ASP A 50 0.35 0.70 11.25
C ASP A 50 1.54 -0.08 10.70
N GLU A 51 1.49 -1.41 10.79
CA GLU A 51 2.49 -2.31 10.21
C GLU A 51 2.58 -2.12 8.68
N VAL A 52 1.43 -2.10 7.99
CA VAL A 52 1.37 -1.86 6.53
C VAL A 52 2.02 -0.52 6.18
N LEU A 53 1.68 0.55 6.90
CA LEU A 53 2.24 1.88 6.63
C LEU A 53 3.75 1.92 6.82
N ILE A 54 4.28 1.24 7.84
CA ILE A 54 5.71 1.14 8.08
C ILE A 54 6.39 0.39 6.94
N GLU A 55 5.90 -0.79 6.56
CA GLU A 55 6.52 -1.60 5.51
C GLU A 55 6.38 -0.97 4.11
N TRP A 56 5.21 -0.41 3.77
CA TRP A 56 5.02 0.36 2.54
C TRP A 56 5.98 1.55 2.48
N SER A 57 6.21 2.26 3.58
CA SER A 57 7.16 3.37 3.59
C SER A 57 8.58 2.94 3.23
N LYS A 58 9.02 1.75 3.67
CA LYS A 58 10.35 1.22 3.32
C LYS A 58 10.45 0.92 1.83
N ILE A 59 9.45 0.21 1.29
CA ILE A 59 9.41 -0.18 -0.12
C ILE A 59 9.34 1.05 -1.03
N LEU A 60 8.44 1.98 -0.74
CA LEU A 60 8.27 3.21 -1.53
C LEU A 60 9.54 4.07 -1.48
N ASN A 61 10.20 4.18 -0.32
CA ASN A 61 11.48 4.89 -0.19
C ASN A 61 12.61 4.21 -0.96
N ASP A 62 12.67 2.88 -0.97
CA ASP A 62 13.69 2.16 -1.73
C ASP A 62 13.43 2.24 -3.23
N TYR A 63 12.16 2.18 -3.65
CA TYR A 63 11.76 2.35 -5.03
C TYR A 63 12.07 3.77 -5.54
N ALA A 64 11.81 4.80 -4.72
CA ALA A 64 12.15 6.19 -5.05
C ALA A 64 13.66 6.44 -5.23
N LYS A 65 14.54 5.58 -4.68
CA LYS A 65 16.00 5.71 -4.86
C LYS A 65 16.50 5.13 -6.18
N VAL A 66 15.73 4.22 -6.78
CA VAL A 66 16.12 3.47 -7.98
C VAL A 66 15.34 3.85 -9.24
N ALA A 67 14.19 4.49 -9.07
CA ALA A 67 13.39 5.10 -10.14
C ALA A 67 14.02 6.44 -10.59
#